data_AF-A0A2V7RAX2-F1
#
_entry.id   AF-A0A2V7RAX2-F1
#
_cell.length_a   1.000
_cell.length_b   1.000
_cell.length_c   1.000
_cell.angle_alpha   90.00
_cell.angle_beta   90.00
_cell.angle_gamma   90.00
#
_symmetry.space_group_name_H-M   'P 1'
#
loop_
_entity.id
_entity.type
_entity.pdbx_description
1 polymer ?
#
loop_
_entity_poly.entity_id
_entity_poly.type
_entity_poly.pdbx_seq_one_letter_code
_entity_poly.pdbx_strand_id
1 'polypeptide(L)'
;MTGTPPAVVVTLLTRMLREAFEGPPGPWTYFTDTSPGTGVFATIDRLRAAEASRAGGPGGSTIAGHVHHLTASVALSTSGLRGEATSRDRSRSWSVSAVDDAAWAALRARLRDEYERLLVAVETHARWDED
;
A
#
# COMPACT_ATOMS: atom_id res chain seq x y z
N MET A 1 -28.44 -7.63 -15.55
CA MET A 1 -27.57 -7.65 -14.36
C MET A 1 -27.30 -6.22 -13.97
N THR A 2 -27.86 -5.76 -12.85
CA THR A 2 -27.45 -4.50 -12.24
C THR A 2 -26.09 -4.71 -11.58
N GLY A 3 -25.12 -3.84 -11.84
CA GLY A 3 -23.80 -3.90 -11.21
C GLY A 3 -23.89 -3.70 -9.69
N THR A 4 -22.86 -4.11 -8.97
CA THR A 4 -22.71 -3.81 -7.53
C THR A 4 -22.72 -2.30 -7.31
N PRO A 5 -23.50 -1.75 -6.36
CA PRO A 5 -23.54 -0.31 -6.11
C PRO A 5 -22.15 0.26 -5.77
N PRO A 6 -21.78 1.47 -6.25
CA PRO A 6 -20.46 2.07 -6.00
C PRO A 6 -20.11 2.15 -4.51
N ALA A 7 -21.06 2.53 -3.66
CA ALA A 7 -20.87 2.60 -2.21
C ALA A 7 -20.49 1.24 -1.58
N VAL A 8 -21.04 0.13 -2.10
CA VAL A 8 -20.69 -1.22 -1.65
C VAL A 8 -19.26 -1.57 -2.08
N VAL A 9 -18.88 -1.24 -3.31
CA VAL A 9 -17.51 -1.46 -3.82
C VAL A 9 -16.50 -0.68 -2.99
N VAL A 10 -16.74 0.62 -2.74
CA VAL A 10 -15.86 1.48 -1.94
C VAL A 10 -15.74 0.97 -0.50
N THR A 11 -16.84 0.52 0.10
CA THR A 11 -16.81 -0.06 1.46
C THR A 11 -15.94 -1.32 1.51
N LEU A 12 -16.12 -2.24 0.56
CA LEU A 12 -15.36 -3.50 0.54
C LEU A 12 -13.87 -3.24 0.25
N LEU A 13 -13.57 -2.37 -0.72
CA LEU A 13 -12.19 -2.01 -1.06
C LEU A 13 -11.48 -1.35 0.13
N THR A 14 -12.14 -0.42 0.81
CA THR A 14 -11.57 0.25 1.99
C THR A 14 -11.25 -0.75 3.10
N ARG A 15 -12.14 -1.71 3.36
CA ARG A 15 -11.90 -2.77 4.35
C ARG A 15 -10.72 -3.66 3.97
N MET A 16 -10.63 -4.06 2.70
CA MET A 16 -9.52 -4.86 2.18
C MET A 16 -8.19 -4.11 2.24
N LEU A 17 -8.18 -2.79 1.96
CA LEU A 17 -6.99 -1.95 2.08
C LEU A 17 -6.54 -1.80 3.54
N ARG A 18 -7.48 -1.57 4.47
CA ARG A 18 -7.18 -1.56 5.91
C ARG A 18 -6.60 -2.89 6.37
N GLU A 19 -7.21 -3.99 5.97
CA GLU A 19 -6.69 -5.31 6.29
C GLU A 19 -5.26 -5.52 5.75
N ALA A 20 -5.00 -5.21 4.49
CA ALA A 20 -3.67 -5.37 3.90
C ALA A 20 -2.59 -4.56 4.63
N PHE A 21 -2.88 -3.31 4.98
CA PHE A 21 -1.88 -2.38 5.49
C PHE A 21 -1.80 -2.35 7.01
N GLU A 22 -2.94 -2.20 7.68
CA GLU A 22 -3.07 -2.09 9.13
C GLU A 22 -3.13 -3.48 9.80
N GLY A 23 -3.72 -4.46 9.13
CA GLY A 23 -3.99 -5.80 9.65
C GLY A 23 -5.48 -6.04 9.96
N PRO A 24 -5.84 -7.24 10.45
CA PRO A 24 -7.24 -7.60 10.73
C PRO A 24 -7.90 -6.69 11.77
N PRO A 25 -9.07 -6.09 11.50
CA PRO A 25 -9.79 -5.25 12.47
C PRO A 25 -10.62 -6.04 13.49
N GLY A 26 -10.67 -7.38 13.38
CA GLY A 26 -11.53 -8.24 14.19
C GLY A 26 -11.26 -9.72 13.93
N PRO A 27 -12.15 -10.64 14.37
CA PRO A 27 -11.88 -12.09 14.32
C PRO A 27 -11.96 -12.70 12.91
N TRP A 28 -12.25 -11.90 11.88
CA TRP A 28 -12.39 -12.34 10.49
C TRP A 28 -11.52 -11.48 9.57
N THR A 29 -11.01 -12.13 8.52
CA THR A 29 -10.20 -11.52 7.46
C THR A 29 -10.77 -11.85 6.09
N TYR A 30 -10.48 -11.00 5.12
CA TYR A 30 -10.74 -11.24 3.71
C TYR A 30 -9.66 -12.15 3.11
N PHE A 31 -8.38 -11.90 3.39
CA PHE A 31 -7.27 -12.65 2.78
C PHE A 31 -5.97 -12.70 3.61
N THR A 32 -5.90 -12.01 4.74
CA THR A 32 -4.77 -12.10 5.69
C THR A 32 -5.06 -13.12 6.79
N ASP A 33 -4.06 -13.44 7.61
CA ASP A 33 -4.24 -14.24 8.83
C ASP A 33 -4.87 -13.38 9.95
N THR A 34 -5.72 -13.99 10.78
CA THR A 34 -6.42 -13.31 11.89
C THR A 34 -5.52 -12.93 13.06
N SER A 35 -4.27 -13.41 13.08
CA SER A 35 -3.29 -13.06 14.09
C SER A 35 -2.95 -11.57 14.04
N PRO A 36 -2.73 -10.92 15.20
CA PRO A 36 -2.30 -9.52 15.23
C PRO A 36 -0.96 -9.29 14.52
N GLY A 37 -0.81 -8.12 13.90
CA GLY A 37 0.44 -7.67 13.30
C GLY A 37 0.83 -8.42 12.01
N THR A 38 -0.18 -8.84 11.24
CA THR A 38 -0.06 -9.48 9.92
C THR A 38 -0.19 -8.50 8.75
N GLY A 39 -0.55 -7.23 9.01
CA GLY A 39 -0.55 -6.16 8.01
C GLY A 39 0.86 -5.71 7.59
N VAL A 40 0.94 -5.01 6.45
CA VAL A 40 2.20 -4.49 5.90
C VAL A 40 2.95 -3.64 6.92
N PHE A 41 2.27 -2.71 7.61
CA PHE A 41 2.95 -1.80 8.54
C PHE A 41 3.59 -2.53 9.71
N ALA A 42 2.84 -3.40 10.38
CA ALA A 42 3.37 -4.20 11.49
C ALA A 42 4.49 -5.14 11.04
N THR A 43 4.43 -5.66 9.81
CA THR A 43 5.47 -6.53 9.25
C THR A 43 6.77 -5.77 9.04
N ILE A 44 6.72 -4.59 8.41
CA ILE A 44 7.93 -3.81 8.10
C ILE A 44 8.49 -3.07 9.33
N ASP A 45 7.66 -2.75 10.32
CA ASP A 45 8.10 -2.09 11.55
C ASP A 45 9.00 -2.96 12.43
N ARG A 46 8.96 -4.29 12.25
CA ARG A 46 9.82 -5.25 12.97
C ARG A 46 11.23 -5.35 12.39
N LEU A 47 11.50 -4.72 11.25
CA LEU A 47 12.76 -4.84 10.52
C LEU A 47 13.68 -3.64 10.76
N ARG A 48 14.95 -3.93 10.99
CA ARG A 48 16.03 -2.94 10.95
C ARG A 48 16.39 -2.57 9.51
N ALA A 49 16.98 -1.39 9.29
CA ALA A 49 17.38 -0.95 7.96
C ALA A 49 18.36 -1.93 7.27
N ALA A 50 19.30 -2.50 8.04
CA ALA A 50 20.24 -3.51 7.53
C ALA A 50 19.53 -4.80 7.07
N GLU A 51 18.49 -5.24 7.80
CA GLU A 51 17.69 -6.40 7.41
C GLU A 51 16.86 -6.10 6.16
N ALA A 52 16.27 -4.90 6.09
CA ALA A 52 15.48 -4.45 4.95
C ALA A 52 16.32 -4.30 3.67
N SER A 53 17.61 -3.97 3.82
CA SER A 53 18.57 -3.78 2.73
C SER A 53 19.23 -5.06 2.24
N ARG A 54 18.97 -6.20 2.89
CA ARG A 54 19.60 -7.47 2.51
C ARG A 54 18.99 -8.00 1.21
N ALA A 55 19.84 -8.29 0.23
CA ALA A 55 19.45 -9.00 -0.98
C ALA A 55 19.04 -10.45 -0.63
N GLY A 56 17.87 -10.87 -1.13
CA GLY A 56 17.36 -12.21 -0.88
C GLY A 56 16.07 -12.56 -1.60
N GLY A 57 15.41 -11.57 -2.23
CA GLY A 57 14.26 -11.82 -3.09
C GLY A 57 14.65 -12.21 -4.53
N PRO A 58 13.66 -12.58 -5.36
CA PRO A 58 13.86 -12.84 -6.78
C PRO A 58 14.59 -11.68 -7.46
N GLY A 59 15.55 -11.99 -8.33
CA GLY A 59 16.34 -10.99 -9.04
C GLY A 59 17.27 -10.14 -8.14
N GLY A 60 17.54 -10.58 -6.91
CA GLY A 60 18.36 -9.83 -5.96
C GLY A 60 17.64 -8.66 -5.27
N SER A 61 16.30 -8.63 -5.35
CA SER A 61 15.48 -7.62 -4.68
C SER A 61 15.64 -7.66 -3.16
N THR A 62 15.44 -6.49 -2.55
CA THR A 62 15.47 -6.29 -1.10
C THR A 62 14.08 -5.90 -0.59
N ILE A 63 13.87 -5.93 0.72
CA ILE A 63 12.60 -5.48 1.32
C ILE A 63 12.47 -3.96 1.18
N ALA A 64 13.55 -3.21 1.35
CA ALA A 64 13.56 -1.77 1.12
C ALA A 64 13.13 -1.42 -0.32
N GLY A 65 13.62 -2.17 -1.31
CA GLY A 65 13.20 -2.01 -2.71
C GLY A 65 11.73 -2.35 -2.93
N HIS A 66 11.22 -3.43 -2.32
CA HIS A 66 9.80 -3.76 -2.38
C HIS A 66 8.91 -2.68 -1.76
N VAL A 67 9.29 -2.12 -0.61
CA VAL A 67 8.53 -1.05 0.04
C VAL A 67 8.53 0.22 -0.80
N HIS A 68 9.66 0.56 -1.44
CA HIS A 68 9.71 1.69 -2.38
C HIS A 68 8.82 1.45 -3.60
N HIS A 69 8.83 0.24 -4.16
CA HIS A 69 7.96 -0.13 -5.27
C HIS A 69 6.48 -0.08 -4.89
N LEU A 70 6.12 -0.60 -3.73
CA LEU A 70 4.76 -0.57 -3.19
C LEU A 70 4.30 0.89 -2.98
N THR A 71 5.15 1.72 -2.37
CA THR A 71 4.87 3.16 -2.15
C THR A 71 4.58 3.87 -3.47
N ALA A 72 5.42 3.65 -4.49
CA ALA A 72 5.21 4.22 -5.82
C ALA A 72 3.92 3.72 -6.49
N SER A 73 3.55 2.45 -6.27
CA SER A 73 2.33 1.86 -6.83
C SER A 73 1.07 2.44 -6.18
N VAL A 74 1.08 2.63 -4.86
CA VAL A 74 -0.04 3.25 -4.11
C VAL A 74 -0.23 4.72 -4.53
N ALA A 75 0.87 5.47 -4.64
CA ALA A 75 0.83 6.86 -5.12
C ALA A 75 0.22 6.94 -6.52
N LEU A 76 0.63 6.03 -7.42
CA LEU A 76 0.10 5.98 -8.77
C LEU A 76 -1.38 5.60 -8.82
N SER A 77 -1.82 4.63 -8.02
CA SER A 77 -3.25 4.28 -7.90
C SER A 77 -4.07 5.49 -7.48
N THR A 78 -3.56 6.30 -6.56
CA THR A 78 -4.20 7.56 -6.13
C THR A 78 -4.30 8.55 -7.29
N SER A 79 -3.22 8.78 -8.04
CA SER A 79 -3.24 9.63 -9.25
C SER A 79 -4.24 9.13 -10.30
N GLY A 80 -4.28 7.82 -10.54
CA GLY A 80 -5.24 7.21 -11.47
C GLY A 80 -6.70 7.44 -11.05
N LEU A 81 -7.02 7.28 -9.76
CA LEU A 81 -8.35 7.58 -9.21
C LEU A 81 -8.73 9.06 -9.33
N ARG A 82 -7.76 9.97 -9.39
CA ARG A 82 -7.96 11.40 -9.61
C ARG A 82 -8.03 11.79 -11.10
N GLY A 83 -7.92 10.83 -12.01
CA GLY A 83 -7.91 11.08 -13.45
C GLY A 83 -6.62 11.75 -13.96
N GLU A 84 -5.54 11.74 -13.17
CA GLU A 84 -4.26 12.31 -13.56
C GLU A 84 -3.56 11.42 -14.59
N ALA A 85 -2.76 12.02 -15.49
CA ALA A 85 -1.97 11.27 -16.44
C ALA A 85 -0.86 10.47 -15.74
N THR A 86 -0.96 9.14 -15.76
CA THR A 86 0.03 8.27 -15.12
C THR A 86 1.00 7.66 -16.14
N SER A 87 2.30 7.69 -15.85
CA SER A 87 3.30 6.97 -16.66
C SER A 87 3.15 5.45 -16.50
N ARG A 88 3.40 4.72 -17.59
CA ARG A 88 3.56 3.24 -17.59
C ARG A 88 4.97 2.80 -17.25
N ASP A 89 5.95 3.71 -17.30
CA ASP A 89 7.33 3.41 -16.90
C ASP A 89 7.40 3.17 -15.39
N ARG A 90 7.87 1.99 -15.00
CA ARG A 90 8.05 1.55 -13.61
C ARG A 90 9.52 1.45 -13.21
N SER A 91 10.46 1.74 -14.10
CA SER A 91 11.90 1.58 -13.84
C SER A 91 12.35 2.25 -12.54
N ARG A 92 11.87 3.47 -12.28
CA ARG A 92 12.18 4.24 -11.06
C ARG A 92 11.58 3.69 -9.77
N SER A 93 10.59 2.80 -9.85
CA SER A 93 9.96 2.21 -8.65
C SER A 93 10.84 1.16 -7.98
N TRP A 94 11.94 0.75 -8.61
CA TRP A 94 12.92 -0.19 -8.07
C TRP A 94 14.30 0.43 -7.84
N SER A 95 14.41 1.77 -7.85
CA SER A 95 15.70 2.47 -7.72
C SER A 95 16.31 2.40 -6.31
N VAL A 96 15.54 1.95 -5.32
CA VAL A 96 16.00 1.77 -3.94
C VAL A 96 16.31 0.29 -3.73
N SER A 97 17.50 -0.02 -3.23
CA SER A 97 17.89 -1.37 -2.85
C SER A 97 18.44 -1.44 -1.42
N ALA A 98 19.06 -0.37 -0.92
CA ALA A 98 19.55 -0.27 0.44
C ALA A 98 19.15 1.07 1.08
N VAL A 99 19.02 1.06 2.39
CA VAL A 99 18.63 2.20 3.24
C VAL A 99 19.43 2.15 4.54
N ASP A 100 19.75 3.32 5.09
CA ASP A 100 20.13 3.46 6.49
C ASP A 100 18.89 3.63 7.38
N ASP A 101 19.07 3.79 8.68
CA ASP A 101 17.94 3.90 9.63
C ASP A 101 17.05 5.12 9.35
N ALA A 102 17.63 6.25 8.95
CA ALA A 102 16.89 7.46 8.65
C ALA A 102 16.08 7.32 7.35
N ALA A 103 16.69 6.80 6.29
CA ALA A 103 16.03 6.51 5.02
C ALA A 103 14.95 5.43 5.18
N TRP A 104 15.17 4.43 6.04
CA TRP A 104 14.18 3.41 6.33
C TRP A 104 12.97 3.97 7.08
N ALA A 105 13.19 4.82 8.08
CA ALA A 105 12.11 5.53 8.77
C ALA A 105 11.31 6.42 7.81
N ALA A 106 12.00 7.19 6.96
CA ALA A 106 11.37 8.05 5.97
C ALA A 106 10.56 7.25 4.93
N LEU A 107 11.08 6.11 4.47
CA LEU A 107 10.38 5.26 3.51
C LEU A 107 9.11 4.64 4.11
N ARG A 108 9.16 4.17 5.36
CA ARG A 108 7.97 3.67 6.07
C ARG A 108 6.93 4.77 6.28
N ALA A 109 7.36 5.97 6.67
CA ALA A 109 6.46 7.12 6.83
C ALA A 109 5.78 7.48 5.49
N ARG A 110 6.56 7.55 4.41
CA ARG A 110 6.01 7.83 3.08
C ARG A 110 4.98 6.80 2.64
N LEU A 111 5.20 5.51 2.91
CA LEU A 111 4.21 4.48 2.57
C LEU A 111 2.88 4.71 3.31
N ARG A 112 2.93 5.08 4.60
CA ARG A 112 1.73 5.43 5.38
C ARG A 112 1.00 6.62 4.77
N ASP A 113 1.73 7.69 4.43
CA ASP A 113 1.15 8.88 3.83
C ASP A 113 0.47 8.58 2.48
N GLU A 114 1.08 7.76 1.62
CA GLU A 114 0.47 7.37 0.34
C GLU A 114 -0.75 6.46 0.54
N TYR A 115 -0.69 5.56 1.52
CA TYR A 115 -1.83 4.72 1.90
C TYR A 115 -3.04 5.55 2.35
N GLU A 116 -2.82 6.54 3.22
CA GLU A 116 -3.87 7.45 3.68
C GLU A 116 -4.46 8.27 2.53
N ARG A 117 -3.59 8.77 1.62
CA ARG A 117 -4.03 9.46 0.40
C ARG A 117 -4.89 8.57 -0.50
N LEU A 118 -4.54 7.30 -0.62
CA LEU A 118 -5.33 6.33 -1.38
C LEU A 118 -6.70 6.09 -0.74
N LEU A 119 -6.76 5.88 0.57
CA LEU A 119 -8.03 5.72 1.28
C LEU A 119 -8.96 6.90 1.03
N VAL A 120 -8.46 8.13 1.21
CA VAL A 120 -9.25 9.35 0.96
C VAL A 120 -9.73 9.42 -0.49
N ALA A 121 -8.88 9.08 -1.46
CA ALA A 121 -9.27 9.09 -2.88
C ALA A 121 -10.37 8.07 -3.19
N VAL A 122 -10.27 6.85 -2.64
CA VAL A 122 -11.28 5.78 -2.78
C VAL A 122 -12.61 6.20 -2.15
N GLU A 123 -12.59 6.71 -0.92
CA GLU A 123 -13.79 7.14 -0.20
C GLU A 123 -14.47 8.34 -0.86
N THR A 124 -13.70 9.25 -1.45
CA THR A 124 -14.25 10.42 -2.16
C THR A 124 -14.92 10.03 -3.47
N HIS A 125 -14.44 8.98 -4.15
CA HIS A 125 -15.00 8.55 -5.44
C HIS A 125 -16.45 8.02 -5.31
N ALA A 126 -16.83 7.44 -4.16
CA ALA A 126 -18.22 7.02 -3.91
C ALA A 126 -19.22 8.19 -3.91
N ARG A 127 -18.79 9.41 -3.58
CA ARG A 127 -19.68 10.56 -3.41
C ARG A 127 -20.03 11.26 -4.72
N TRP A 128 -19.32 10.95 -5.81
CA TRP A 128 -19.55 11.59 -7.11
C TRP A 128 -20.54 10.82 -8.00
N ASP A 129 -20.87 9.57 -7.66
CA ASP A 129 -21.81 8.72 -8.41
C ASP A 129 -23.26 8.81 -7.86
N GLU A 130 -23.55 9.70 -6.90
CA GLU A 130 -24.89 9.93 -6.35
C GLU A 130 -25.65 11.11 -7.00
N ASP A 131 -25.05 11.79 -7.98
CA ASP A 131 -25.67 12.83 -8.83
C ASP A 131 -25.98 12.31 -10.25
#